data_AF-A0A2N4XDH9-F1
#
_entry.id   AF-A0A2N4XDH9-F1
#
_cell.length_a   1.000
_cell.length_b   1.000
_cell.length_c   1.000
_cell.angle_alpha   90.00
_cell.angle_beta   90.00
_cell.angle_gamma   90.00
#
_symmetry.space_group_name_H-M   'P 1'
#
loop_
_entity.id
_entity.type
_entity.pdbx_description
1 polymer ?
#
loop_
_entity_poly.entity_id
_entity_poly.type
_entity_poly.pdbx_seq_one_letter_code
_entity_poly.pdbx_strand_id
1 'polypeptide(L)' 'MKNFEEFRKKVLNAIESSDIVPARITEQETVITISIENPAHNAERLKKLSDYFEAEKIRFRSTVLLPAQNNTVHIAVYHS' A
#
# COMPACT_ATOMS: atom_id res chain seq x y z
N MET A 1 -9.66 -17.91 -11.17
CA MET A 1 -9.30 -16.84 -10.22
C MET A 1 -7.84 -16.90 -9.73
N LYS A 2 -6.88 -17.42 -10.51
CA LYS A 2 -5.47 -17.56 -10.05
C LYS A 2 -4.69 -16.24 -10.02
N ASN A 3 -5.00 -15.30 -10.92
CA ASN A 3 -4.24 -14.07 -11.10
C ASN A 3 -4.39 -13.08 -9.91
N PHE A 4 -5.58 -13.00 -9.29
CA PHE A 4 -5.80 -12.08 -8.16
C PHE A 4 -5.07 -12.54 -6.89
N GLU A 5 -5.00 -13.85 -6.62
CA GLU A 5 -4.27 -14.38 -5.46
C GLU A 5 -2.77 -14.14 -5.58
N GLU A 6 -2.21 -14.29 -6.78
CA GLU A 6 -0.80 -13.98 -7.07
C GLU A 6 -0.52 -12.48 -6.89
N PHE A 7 -1.40 -11.62 -7.42
CA PHE A 7 -1.32 -10.18 -7.21
C PHE A 7 -1.40 -9.80 -5.73
N ARG A 8 -2.38 -10.35 -5.00
CA ARG A 8 -2.53 -10.14 -3.56
C ARG A 8 -1.26 -10.54 -2.81
N LYS A 9 -0.68 -11.69 -3.13
CA LYS A 9 0.58 -12.14 -2.53
C LYS A 9 1.73 -11.17 -2.81
N LYS A 10 1.85 -10.64 -4.03
CA LYS A 10 2.86 -9.61 -4.36
C LYS A 10 2.69 -8.35 -3.51
N VAL A 11 1.45 -7.85 -3.37
CA VAL A 11 1.18 -6.65 -2.56
C VAL A 11 1.51 -6.88 -1.09
N LEU A 12 1.15 -8.04 -0.53
CA LEU A 12 1.47 -8.38 0.86
C LEU A 12 2.97 -8.53 1.09
N ASN A 13 3.70 -9.18 0.17
CA ASN A 13 5.16 -9.27 0.23
C ASN A 13 5.82 -7.89 0.17
N ALA A 14 5.28 -6.97 -0.64
CA ALA A 14 5.77 -5.59 -0.72
C ALA A 14 5.66 -4.89 0.64
N ILE A 15 4.49 -5.00 1.29
CA ILE A 15 4.23 -4.44 2.62
C ILE A 15 5.23 -5.00 3.62
N GLU A 16 5.37 -6.33 3.68
CA GLU A 16 6.31 -7.00 4.59
C GLU A 16 7.76 -6.56 4.36
N SER A 17 8.21 -6.49 3.10
CA SER A 17 9.58 -6.06 2.76
C SER A 17 9.88 -4.58 3.05
N SER A 18 8.83 -3.76 3.16
CA SER A 18 8.96 -2.32 3.41
C SER A 18 9.00 -1.97 4.90
N ASP A 19 8.89 -2.97 5.79
CA ASP A 19 8.78 -2.82 7.25
C ASP A 19 7.61 -1.94 7.69
N ILE A 20 6.64 -1.69 6.80
CA ILE A 20 5.49 -0.85 7.08
C ILE A 20 4.43 -1.66 7.81
N VAL A 21 3.82 -1.06 8.82
CA VAL A 21 2.69 -1.65 9.55
C VAL A 21 1.44 -0.88 9.15
N PRO A 22 0.58 -1.43 8.27
CA PRO A 22 -0.67 -0.78 7.89
C PRO A 22 -1.62 -0.76 9.08
N ALA A 23 -2.32 0.36 9.27
CA ALA A 23 -3.44 0.43 10.20
C ALA A 23 -4.64 -0.40 9.69
N ARG A 24 -4.81 -0.47 8.36
CA ARG A 24 -5.88 -1.25 7.73
C ARG A 24 -5.51 -1.65 6.31
N ILE A 25 -5.86 -2.88 5.93
CA ILE A 25 -5.85 -3.34 4.54
C ILE A 25 -7.30 -3.67 4.14
N THR A 26 -7.72 -3.26 2.96
CA THR A 26 -9.04 -3.60 2.41
C THR A 26 -8.88 -4.10 1.00
N GLU A 27 -9.48 -5.25 0.72
CA GLU A 27 -9.37 -5.95 -0.56
C GLU A 27 -10.72 -5.89 -1.28
N GLN A 28 -10.70 -5.52 -2.56
CA GLN A 28 -11.81 -5.58 -3.49
C GLN A 28 -11.32 -6.27 -4.76
N GLU A 29 -12.23 -6.75 -5.61
CA GLU A 29 -11.94 -7.64 -6.75
C GLU A 29 -10.74 -7.23 -7.61
N THR A 30 -10.49 -5.93 -7.79
CA THR A 30 -9.39 -5.39 -8.61
C THR A 30 -8.50 -4.40 -7.89
N VAL A 31 -8.70 -4.18 -6.58
CA VAL A 31 -7.95 -3.15 -5.83
C VAL A 31 -7.68 -3.56 -4.39
N ILE A 32 -6.45 -3.33 -3.94
CA ILE A 32 -6.06 -3.46 -2.53
C ILE A 32 -5.73 -2.07 -2.00
N THR A 33 -6.45 -1.63 -0.97
CA THR A 33 -6.22 -0.34 -0.31
C THR A 33 -5.48 -0.54 1.01
N ILE A 34 -4.35 0.13 1.17
CA ILE A 34 -3.49 0.10 2.35
C ILE A 34 -3.61 1.45 3.06
N SER A 35 -4.02 1.44 4.32
CA SER A 35 -4.13 2.64 5.17
C SER A 35 -2.97 2.68 6.15
N ILE A 36 -2.23 3.79 6.17
CA ILE A 36 -1.02 3.96 6.97
C ILE A 36 -1.16 5.24 7.79
N GLU A 37 -1.13 5.11 9.11
CA GLU A 37 -1.16 6.24 10.02
C GLU A 37 0.24 6.83 10.21
N ASN A 38 0.28 8.11 10.58
CA ASN A 38 1.52 8.81 10.91
C ASN A 38 2.59 8.70 9.79
N PRO A 39 2.28 9.10 8.54
CA PRO A 39 3.18 8.94 7.40
C PRO A 39 4.55 9.60 7.58
N ALA A 40 4.63 10.68 8.38
CA ALA A 40 5.89 11.33 8.72
C ALA A 40 6.88 10.38 9.42
N HIS A 41 6.40 9.53 10.32
CA HIS A 41 7.21 8.53 11.02
C HIS A 41 7.52 7.29 10.15
N ASN A 42 6.82 7.17 9.02
CA ASN A 42 6.92 6.05 8.09
C ASN A 42 7.50 6.47 6.73
N ALA A 43 8.08 7.66 6.60
CA ALA A 43 8.51 8.21 5.31
C ALA A 43 9.50 7.29 4.57
N GLU A 44 10.51 6.77 5.25
CA GLU A 44 11.49 5.84 4.65
C GLU A 44 10.85 4.50 4.26
N ARG A 45 9.92 3.99 5.07
CA ARG A 45 9.19 2.74 4.80
C ARG A 45 8.24 2.89 3.61
N LEU A 46 7.54 4.04 3.54
CA LEU A 46 6.70 4.43 2.41
C LEU A 46 7.52 4.53 1.12
N LYS A 47 8.75 5.06 1.19
CA LYS A 47 9.67 5.08 0.05
C LYS A 47 10.04 3.66 -0.39
N LYS A 48 10.44 2.77 0.53
CA LYS A 48 10.74 1.37 0.21
C LYS A 48 9.55 0.67 -0.48
N LEU A 49 8.34 0.91 0.03
CA LEU A 49 7.12 0.35 -0.54
C LEU A 49 6.86 0.88 -1.97
N SER A 50 7.06 2.18 -2.19
CA SER A 50 6.95 2.80 -3.51
C SER A 50 7.99 2.23 -4.49
N ASP A 51 9.25 2.12 -4.06
CA ASP A 51 10.34 1.58 -4.86
C ASP A 51 10.03 0.11 -5.28
N TYR A 52 9.45 -0.69 -4.38
CA TYR A 52 9.01 -2.05 -4.70
C TYR A 52 7.90 -2.07 -5.76
N PHE A 53 6.86 -1.24 -5.59
CA PHE A 53 5.76 -1.18 -6.54
C PHE A 53 6.23 -0.72 -7.94
N GLU A 54 7.16 0.23 -8.00
CA GLU A 54 7.76 0.67 -9.26
C GLU A 54 8.59 -0.44 -9.92
N ALA A 55 9.42 -1.14 -9.15
CA ALA A 55 10.25 -2.24 -9.66
C ALA A 55 9.39 -3.39 -10.23
N GLU A 56 8.30 -3.73 -9.55
CA GLU A 56 7.35 -4.77 -9.98
C GLU A 56 6.33 -4.27 -11.02
N LYS A 57 6.42 -3.00 -11.46
CA LYS A 57 5.47 -2.34 -12.37
C LYS A 57 4.02 -2.44 -11.90
N ILE A 58 3.82 -2.42 -10.59
CA ILE A 58 2.51 -2.46 -9.95
C ILE A 58 1.92 -1.05 -10.00
N ARG A 59 0.69 -0.93 -10.53
CA ARG A 59 -0.02 0.35 -10.58
C ARG A 59 -0.59 0.69 -9.20
N PHE A 60 -0.27 1.87 -8.67
CA PHE A 60 -0.83 2.37 -7.42
C PHE A 60 -1.17 3.86 -7.47
N ARG A 61 -2.01 4.31 -6.53
CA ARG A 61 -2.36 5.72 -6.30
C ARG A 61 -2.39 5.97 -4.80
N SER A 62 -1.67 7.00 -4.34
CA SER A 62 -1.71 7.44 -2.94
C SER A 62 -2.62 8.66 -2.77
N THR A 63 -3.31 8.73 -1.64
CA THR A 63 -4.12 9.89 -1.20
C THR A 63 -3.85 10.15 0.27
N VAL A 64 -3.58 11.40 0.64
CA VAL A 64 -3.36 11.81 2.03
C VAL A 64 -4.66 12.39 2.57
N LEU A 65 -5.14 11.86 3.69
CA LEU A 65 -6.20 12.46 4.48
C LEU A 65 -5.57 13.16 5.68
N LEU A 66 -5.89 14.45 5.83
CA LEU A 66 -5.45 15.31 6.92
C LEU A 66 -6.65 15.66 7.82
N PRO A 67 -7.22 14.74 8.61
CA PRO A 67 -8.06 15.15 9.71
C PRO A 67 -7.19 15.79 10.80
N ALA A 68 -7.73 16.76 11.53
CA ALA A 68 -7.02 17.62 12.48
C ALA A 68 -6.24 16.91 13.63
N GLN A 69 -6.31 15.58 13.73
CA GLN A 69 -5.68 14.79 14.80
C GLN A 69 -4.90 13.55 14.34
N ASN A 70 -5.07 13.03 13.11
CA ASN A 70 -4.36 11.82 12.65
C ASN A 70 -4.12 11.84 11.14
N ASN A 71 -2.88 12.06 10.72
CA ASN A 71 -2.51 12.00 9.31
C ASN A 71 -2.54 10.54 8.83
N THR A 72 -3.36 10.23 7.83
CA THR A 72 -3.47 8.89 7.26
C THR A 72 -3.25 8.93 5.76
N VAL A 73 -2.39 8.04 5.26
CA VAL A 73 -2.18 7.82 3.82
C VAL A 73 -2.92 6.57 3.40
N HIS A 74 -3.73 6.69 2.35
CA HIS A 74 -4.35 5.56 1.68
C HIS A 74 -3.62 5.30 0.36
N ILE A 75 -3.14 4.08 0.17
CA ILE A 75 -2.50 3.62 -1.06
C ILE A 75 -3.42 2.58 -1.70
N ALA A 76 -4.04 2.93 -2.82
CA ALA A 76 -4.83 2.02 -3.64
C ALA A 76 -3.92 1.37 -4.69
N VAL A 77 -3.84 0.05 -4.68
CA VAL A 77 -3.02 -0.77 -5.58
C VAL A 77 -3.93 -1.55 -6.50
N TYR A 78 -3.76 -1.40 -7.81
CA TYR A 78 -4.70 -1.90 -8.82
C TYR A 78 -4.17 -3.17 -9.49
N HIS A 79 -5.02 -4.20 -9.55
CA HIS A 79 -4.78 -5.40 -10.32
C HIS A 79 -4.96 -5.08 -11.81
N SER A 80 -3.97 -5.42 -12.63
CA SER A 80 -3.91 -5.13 -14.07
C SER A 80 -4.20 -6.39 -14.90
#